data_AF-A0A9D6KD11-F1
#
_entry.id   AF-A0A9D6KD11-F1
#
_cell.length_a   1.000
_cell.length_b   1.000
_cell.length_c   1.000
_cell.angle_alpha   90.00
_cell.angle_beta   90.00
_cell.angle_gamma   90.00
#
_symmetry.space_group_name_H-M   'P 1'
#
loop_
_entity.id
_entity.type
_entity.pdbx_description
1 polymer ?
#
loop_
_entity_poly.entity_id
_entity_poly.type
_entity_poly.pdbx_seq_one_letter_code
_entity_poly.pdbx_strand_id
1 'polypeptide(L)'
;MPKITFYSQGLHPPHKISGEVPSGMSILDASEKLGILMRHDCGGFATCSTCRVFVHEGMRNLSAIDLDEENMLEEAKLPPPYRLSCQTKILGEATCPAEVVVVIDDDMDWSKGAFGFLSEIPESVRRIARIMVEKKARKSGLTAILPDFAFPTLEEVKKKLEEVSGSPALLAAFTKELYESQ
;
A
#
# COMPACT_ATOMS: atom_id res chain seq x y z
N MET A 1 21.34 12.50 -12.07
CA MET A 1 20.20 11.57 -12.16
C MET A 1 19.30 11.83 -10.95
N PRO A 2 17.97 11.89 -11.10
CA PRO A 2 17.07 11.95 -9.95
C PRO A 2 17.24 10.71 -9.05
N LYS A 3 16.95 10.89 -7.76
CA LYS A 3 16.96 9.84 -6.76
C LYS A 3 15.53 9.54 -6.33
N ILE A 4 15.18 8.27 -6.29
CA ILE A 4 13.89 7.80 -5.78
C ILE A 4 14.10 6.89 -4.58
N THR A 5 13.21 6.99 -3.60
CA THR A 5 13.16 6.16 -2.40
C THR A 5 11.79 5.51 -2.29
N PHE A 6 11.78 4.19 -2.18
CA PHE A 6 10.59 3.38 -1.96
C PHE A 6 10.52 2.90 -0.51
N TYR A 7 9.31 2.94 0.05
CA TYR A 7 8.96 2.27 1.29
C TYR A 7 7.88 1.22 0.98
N SER A 8 8.19 -0.07 1.12
CA SER A 8 7.15 -1.11 1.07
C SER A 8 6.58 -1.33 2.47
N GLN A 9 5.26 -1.16 2.61
CA GLN A 9 4.53 -1.45 3.85
C GLN A 9 4.32 -2.96 4.06
N GLY A 10 4.46 -3.78 3.01
CA GLY A 10 4.13 -5.21 3.02
C GLY A 10 5.21 -6.13 3.62
N LEU A 11 6.42 -5.63 3.83
CA LEU A 11 7.53 -6.38 4.42
C LEU A 11 7.82 -5.82 5.83
N HIS A 12 7.99 -6.70 6.81
CA HIS A 12 8.51 -6.32 8.12
C HIS A 12 9.90 -6.94 8.34
N PRO A 13 10.93 -6.13 8.63
CA PRO A 13 10.89 -4.66 8.76
C PRO A 13 10.62 -3.96 7.41
N PRO A 14 10.05 -2.73 7.42
CA PRO A 14 9.77 -1.97 6.20
C PRO A 14 11.04 -1.82 5.38
N HIS A 15 11.06 -2.44 4.20
CA HIS A 15 12.20 -2.33 3.30
C HIS A 15 12.20 -0.92 2.68
N LYS A 16 13.23 -0.16 3.05
CA LYS A 16 13.59 1.10 2.40
C LYS A 16 14.64 0.81 1.34
N ILE A 17 14.29 1.07 0.09
CA ILE A 17 15.22 0.92 -1.03
C ILE A 17 15.28 2.26 -1.77
N SER A 18 16.49 2.75 -2.01
CA SER A 18 16.74 4.00 -2.71
C SER A 18 17.73 3.78 -3.83
N GLY A 19 17.60 4.55 -4.91
CA GLY A 19 18.59 4.53 -5.99
C GLY A 19 18.41 5.68 -6.97
N GLU A 20 19.42 5.86 -7.80
CA GLU A 20 19.39 6.84 -8.88
C GLU A 20 18.85 6.23 -10.17
N VAL A 21 17.98 6.98 -10.84
CA VAL A 21 17.33 6.55 -12.07
C VAL A 21 17.43 7.62 -13.16
N PRO A 22 17.36 7.25 -14.44
CA PRO A 22 17.29 8.23 -15.53
C PRO A 22 16.06 9.13 -15.39
N SER A 23 16.20 10.41 -15.76
CA SER A 23 15.06 11.31 -15.89
C SER A 23 14.11 10.80 -16.99
N GLY A 24 12.81 10.88 -16.74
CA GLY A 24 11.76 10.38 -17.63
C GLY A 24 11.39 8.90 -17.42
N MET A 25 12.12 8.16 -16.57
CA MET A 25 11.78 6.79 -16.19
C MET A 25 10.50 6.77 -15.35
N SER A 26 9.62 5.79 -15.58
CA SER A 26 8.41 5.62 -14.74
C SER A 26 8.79 5.17 -13.32
N ILE A 27 7.92 5.43 -12.35
CA ILE A 27 8.11 4.91 -10.98
C ILE A 27 8.07 3.38 -10.98
N LEU A 28 7.25 2.75 -11.84
CA LEU A 28 7.20 1.30 -11.99
C LEU A 28 8.56 0.73 -12.47
N ASP A 29 9.10 1.23 -13.58
CA ASP A 29 10.39 0.77 -14.11
C ASP A 29 11.53 1.03 -13.10
N ALA A 30 11.47 2.16 -12.39
CA ALA A 30 12.42 2.50 -11.34
C ALA A 30 12.36 1.49 -10.18
N SER A 31 11.17 1.03 -9.82
CA SER A 31 10.99 0.02 -8.77
C SER A 31 11.60 -1.32 -9.18
N GLU A 32 11.32 -1.80 -10.40
CA GLU A 32 11.86 -3.05 -10.93
C GLU A 32 13.38 -3.02 -11.04
N LYS A 33 13.94 -1.90 -11.53
CA LYS A 33 15.38 -1.69 -11.60
C LYS A 33 16.07 -1.77 -10.24
N LEU A 34 15.37 -1.38 -9.17
CA LEU A 34 15.86 -1.45 -7.80
C LEU A 34 15.50 -2.76 -7.09
N GLY A 35 14.94 -3.75 -7.81
CA GLY A 35 14.60 -5.06 -7.28
C GLY A 35 13.31 -5.10 -6.47
N ILE A 36 12.44 -4.12 -6.66
CA ILE A 36 11.12 -4.05 -6.04
C ILE A 36 10.10 -4.55 -7.05
N LEU A 37 9.37 -5.61 -6.68
CA LEU A 37 8.28 -6.11 -7.48
C LEU A 37 6.97 -5.42 -7.06
N MET A 38 6.48 -4.54 -7.92
CA MET A 38 5.18 -3.90 -7.76
C MET A 38 4.12 -4.63 -8.59
N ARG A 39 2.87 -4.69 -8.10
CA ARG A 39 1.74 -5.17 -8.91
C ARG A 39 1.47 -4.19 -10.05
N HIS A 40 1.16 -4.74 -11.22
CA HIS A 40 0.83 -3.98 -12.41
C HIS A 40 0.00 -4.86 -13.36
N ASP A 41 -1.14 -5.36 -12.86
CA ASP A 41 -1.91 -6.43 -13.49
C ASP A 41 -2.35 -6.13 -14.94
N CYS A 42 -2.50 -4.86 -15.30
CA CYS A 42 -2.79 -4.44 -16.67
C CYS A 42 -1.57 -4.29 -17.59
N GLY A 43 -0.33 -4.48 -17.10
CA GLY A 43 0.89 -4.26 -17.89
C GLY A 43 1.24 -2.79 -18.14
N GLY A 44 0.66 -1.84 -17.39
CA GLY A 44 0.98 -0.42 -17.51
C GLY A 44 0.12 0.37 -18.51
N PHE A 45 -1.06 -0.14 -18.88
CA PHE A 45 -2.00 0.54 -19.79
C PHE A 45 -3.03 1.44 -19.08
N ALA A 46 -2.82 1.76 -17.80
CA ALA A 46 -3.77 2.57 -17.01
C ALA A 46 -5.22 2.06 -17.07
N THR A 47 -5.43 0.74 -17.01
CA THR A 47 -6.77 0.11 -16.93
C THR A 47 -7.01 -0.63 -15.61
N CYS A 48 -6.10 -0.44 -14.64
CA CYS A 48 -6.23 -0.93 -13.27
C CYS A 48 -5.49 0.02 -12.31
N SER A 49 -5.72 -0.13 -11.00
CA SER A 49 -5.06 0.68 -9.95
C SER A 49 -4.07 -0.11 -9.09
N THR A 50 -3.62 -1.28 -9.57
CA THR A 50 -2.79 -2.20 -8.77
C THR A 50 -1.34 -1.72 -8.59
N CYS A 51 -0.90 -0.81 -9.44
CA CYS A 51 0.42 -0.15 -9.37
C CYS A 51 0.39 1.17 -8.57
N ARG A 52 -0.68 1.41 -7.81
CA ARG A 52 -0.86 2.65 -7.06
C ARG A 52 0.27 2.88 -6.05
N VAL A 53 0.69 4.13 -5.95
CA VAL A 53 1.67 4.60 -4.96
C VAL A 53 1.16 5.85 -4.28
N PHE A 54 1.54 6.02 -3.01
CA PHE A 54 1.38 7.28 -2.32
C PHE A 54 2.68 8.09 -2.45
N VAL A 55 2.61 9.28 -3.04
CA VAL A 55 3.78 10.16 -3.15
C VAL A 55 3.92 10.95 -1.85
N HIS A 56 4.92 10.60 -1.05
CA HIS A 56 5.21 11.27 0.22
C HIS A 56 5.94 12.59 0.01
N GLU A 57 6.94 12.60 -0.88
CA GLU A 57 7.74 13.79 -1.21
C GLU A 57 8.10 13.81 -2.69
N GLY A 58 8.39 15.00 -3.21
CA GLY A 58 8.88 15.17 -4.59
C GLY A 58 7.79 15.22 -5.65
N MET A 59 6.54 15.51 -5.30
CA MET A 59 5.41 15.60 -6.25
C MET A 59 5.69 16.55 -7.44
N ARG A 60 6.39 17.66 -7.18
CA ARG A 60 6.82 18.64 -8.21
C ARG A 60 7.84 18.09 -9.22
N ASN A 61 8.50 16.99 -8.87
CA ASN A 61 9.51 16.33 -9.68
C ASN A 61 8.90 15.17 -10.47
N LEU A 62 7.59 15.13 -10.65
CA LEU A 62 6.88 14.08 -11.38
C LEU A 62 6.20 14.68 -12.61
N SER A 63 5.96 13.85 -13.62
CA SER A 63 5.12 14.25 -14.75
C SER A 63 3.73 14.69 -14.28
N ALA A 64 3.12 15.58 -15.05
CA ALA A 64 1.70 15.88 -14.91
C ALA A 64 0.90 14.58 -15.04
N ILE A 65 -0.26 14.55 -14.37
CA ILE A 65 -1.24 13.47 -14.52
C ILE A 65 -1.85 13.62 -15.92
N ASP A 66 -1.94 12.51 -16.66
CA ASP A 66 -2.66 12.46 -17.93
C ASP A 66 -4.11 11.99 -17.74
N LEU A 67 -4.89 12.04 -18.82
CA LEU A 67 -6.32 11.72 -18.77
C LEU A 67 -6.60 10.26 -18.37
N ASP A 68 -5.77 9.32 -18.83
CA ASP A 68 -5.98 7.90 -18.54
C ASP A 68 -5.65 7.60 -17.08
N GLU A 69 -4.59 8.20 -16.54
CA GLU A 69 -4.27 8.16 -15.12
C GLU A 69 -5.36 8.81 -14.27
N GLU A 70 -5.85 10.00 -14.65
CA GLU A 70 -6.91 10.73 -13.93
C GLU A 70 -8.19 9.89 -13.84
N ASN A 71 -8.67 9.35 -14.97
CA ASN A 71 -9.87 8.53 -15.03
C ASN A 71 -9.78 7.31 -14.10
N MET A 72 -8.64 6.61 -14.10
CA MET A 72 -8.48 5.45 -13.22
C MET A 72 -8.32 5.81 -11.74
N LEU A 73 -7.65 6.94 -11.42
CA LEU A 73 -7.57 7.41 -10.03
C LEU A 73 -8.96 7.77 -9.48
N GLU A 74 -9.81 8.39 -10.31
CA GLU A 74 -11.21 8.68 -9.95
C GLU A 74 -12.02 7.39 -9.77
N GLU A 75 -11.95 6.46 -10.72
CA GLU A 75 -12.66 5.17 -10.64
C GLU A 75 -12.24 4.39 -9.39
N ALA A 76 -10.95 4.36 -9.09
CA ALA A 76 -10.38 3.70 -7.92
C ALA A 76 -10.55 4.49 -6.61
N LYS A 77 -11.07 5.73 -6.66
CA LYS A 77 -11.24 6.63 -5.51
C LYS A 77 -9.93 6.90 -4.76
N LEU A 78 -8.87 7.15 -5.51
CA LEU A 78 -7.52 7.45 -5.00
C LEU A 78 -7.24 8.95 -5.16
N PRO A 79 -7.55 9.79 -4.16
CA PRO A 79 -7.31 11.23 -4.24
C PRO A 79 -5.81 11.57 -4.17
N PRO A 80 -5.39 12.79 -4.52
CA PRO A 80 -4.01 13.22 -4.29
C PRO A 80 -3.55 13.01 -2.82
N PRO A 81 -2.27 12.63 -2.57
CA PRO A 81 -1.16 12.53 -3.53
C PRO A 81 -0.93 11.10 -4.07
N TYR A 82 -1.99 10.31 -4.25
CA TYR A 82 -1.87 9.03 -4.94
C TYR A 82 -1.57 9.20 -6.43
N ARG A 83 -0.80 8.27 -6.99
CA ARG A 83 -0.40 8.20 -8.39
C ARG A 83 -0.40 6.76 -8.89
N LEU A 84 -0.53 6.56 -10.20
CA LEU A 84 -0.24 5.28 -10.85
C LEU A 84 1.24 5.23 -11.21
N SER A 85 2.00 4.35 -10.56
CA SER A 85 3.46 4.30 -10.75
C SER A 85 3.87 4.01 -12.21
N CYS A 86 3.02 3.30 -12.97
CA CYS A 86 3.27 3.00 -14.39
C CYS A 86 3.14 4.22 -15.31
N GLN A 87 2.28 5.20 -14.98
CA GLN A 87 2.10 6.43 -15.77
C GLN A 87 3.00 7.57 -15.28
N THR A 88 3.41 7.52 -14.01
CA THR A 88 4.14 8.61 -13.37
C THR A 88 5.62 8.56 -13.69
N LYS A 89 6.11 9.56 -14.43
CA LYS A 89 7.54 9.69 -14.78
C LYS A 89 8.28 10.55 -13.77
N ILE A 90 9.47 10.11 -13.38
CA ILE A 90 10.37 10.82 -12.49
C ILE A 90 11.13 11.86 -13.30
N LEU A 91 10.87 13.12 -13.03
CA LEU A 91 11.55 14.25 -13.65
C LEU A 91 12.71 14.69 -12.74
N GLY A 92 13.88 14.88 -13.34
CA GLY A 92 15.03 15.51 -12.68
C GLY A 92 15.61 16.59 -13.56
N GLU A 93 15.89 17.74 -12.96
CA GLU A 93 16.73 18.76 -13.59
C GLU A 93 18.21 18.41 -13.40
N ALA A 94 19.06 18.77 -14.37
CA ALA A 94 20.50 18.53 -14.28
C ALA A 94 21.17 19.30 -13.12
N THR A 95 20.55 20.39 -12.66
CA THR A 95 21.10 21.34 -11.68
C THR A 95 20.64 21.10 -10.23
N CYS A 96 19.59 20.32 -10.01
CA CYS A 96 19.11 19.99 -8.67
C CYS A 96 18.63 18.52 -8.66
N PRO A 97 19.30 17.61 -7.92
CA PRO A 97 18.88 16.23 -7.86
C PRO A 97 17.50 16.16 -7.22
N ALA A 98 16.48 15.88 -8.04
CA ALA A 98 15.14 15.62 -7.57
C ALA A 98 15.16 14.38 -6.66
N GLU A 99 14.70 14.54 -5.42
CA GLU A 99 14.39 13.44 -4.53
C GLU A 99 12.87 13.20 -4.56
N VAL A 100 12.49 11.96 -4.86
CA VAL A 100 11.10 11.49 -4.82
C VAL A 100 11.01 10.40 -3.78
N VAL A 101 10.04 10.51 -2.89
CA VAL A 101 9.77 9.51 -1.87
C VAL A 101 8.38 8.95 -2.10
N VAL A 102 8.30 7.65 -2.33
CA VAL A 102 7.04 6.93 -2.52
C VAL A 102 6.86 5.84 -1.50
N VAL A 103 5.62 5.67 -1.07
CA VAL A 103 5.18 4.52 -0.30
C VAL A 103 4.40 3.62 -1.26
N ILE A 104 4.84 2.37 -1.37
CA ILE A 104 4.16 1.37 -2.17
C ILE A 104 2.90 0.98 -1.39
N ASP A 105 1.76 1.24 -2.01
CA ASP A 105 0.47 0.78 -1.50
C ASP A 105 0.25 -0.63 -2.04
N ASP A 106 0.83 -1.58 -1.31
CA ASP A 106 0.64 -3.00 -1.55
C ASP A 106 -0.69 -3.50 -0.99
N ASP A 107 -1.57 -2.67 -0.40
CA ASP A 107 -2.78 -3.12 0.29
C ASP A 107 -3.57 -4.08 -0.63
N MET A 108 -4.02 -5.20 -0.08
CA MET A 108 -4.77 -6.17 -0.88
C MET A 108 -6.13 -5.60 -1.27
N ASP A 109 -6.66 -5.98 -2.42
CA ASP A 109 -7.97 -5.50 -2.86
C ASP A 109 -9.07 -6.20 -2.03
N TRP A 110 -9.80 -5.44 -1.20
CA TRP A 110 -10.89 -6.00 -0.39
C TRP A 110 -12.21 -6.00 -1.16
N SER A 111 -12.83 -7.18 -1.27
CA SER A 111 -14.20 -7.27 -1.75
C SER A 111 -15.16 -6.49 -0.83
N LYS A 112 -16.26 -5.99 -1.38
CA LYS A 112 -17.26 -5.23 -0.61
C LYS A 112 -17.77 -6.00 0.63
N GLY A 113 -17.96 -7.32 0.51
CA GLY A 113 -18.38 -8.17 1.63
C GLY A 113 -17.31 -8.30 2.71
N ALA A 114 -16.04 -8.51 2.33
CA ALA A 114 -14.94 -8.56 3.28
C ALA A 114 -14.73 -7.23 4.01
N PHE A 115 -14.82 -6.11 3.27
CA PHE A 115 -14.69 -4.77 3.85
C PHE A 115 -15.84 -4.46 4.82
N GLY A 116 -17.04 -5.01 4.59
CA GLY A 116 -18.16 -4.94 5.52
C GLY A 116 -17.78 -5.45 6.91
N PHE A 117 -17.21 -6.65 7.00
CA PHE A 117 -16.75 -7.21 8.27
C PHE A 117 -15.62 -6.40 8.92
N LEU A 118 -14.69 -5.87 8.12
CA LEU A 118 -13.61 -5.04 8.64
C LEU A 118 -14.14 -3.71 9.23
N SER A 119 -15.20 -3.16 8.65
CA SER A 119 -15.80 -1.90 9.09
C SER A 119 -16.46 -2.01 10.47
N GLU A 120 -16.90 -3.22 10.85
CA GLU A 120 -17.44 -3.51 12.18
C GLU A 120 -16.37 -3.52 13.28
N ILE A 121 -15.08 -3.61 12.91
CA ILE A 121 -13.98 -3.55 13.87
C ILE A 121 -13.79 -2.11 14.38
N PRO A 122 -13.60 -1.92 15.71
CA PRO A 122 -13.30 -0.61 16.28
C PRO A 122 -12.11 0.08 15.61
N GLU A 123 -12.23 1.39 15.38
CA GLU A 123 -11.26 2.16 14.61
C GLU A 123 -9.83 2.11 15.19
N SER A 124 -9.71 2.04 16.52
CA SER A 124 -8.43 1.94 17.24
C SER A 124 -7.59 0.72 16.86
N VAL A 125 -8.22 -0.36 16.38
CA VAL A 125 -7.58 -1.64 16.08
C VAL A 125 -7.87 -2.15 14.66
N ARG A 126 -8.75 -1.47 13.91
CA ARG A 126 -9.14 -1.83 12.54
C ARG A 126 -7.95 -1.95 11.60
N ARG A 127 -6.98 -1.03 11.70
CA ARG A 127 -5.77 -1.07 10.88
C ARG A 127 -4.97 -2.35 11.13
N ILE A 128 -4.84 -2.76 12.39
CA ILE A 128 -4.10 -3.96 12.76
C ILE A 128 -4.85 -5.22 12.29
N ALA A 129 -6.17 -5.26 12.51
CA ALA A 129 -7.03 -6.35 12.02
C ALA A 129 -6.92 -6.51 10.51
N ARG A 130 -6.91 -5.40 9.76
CA ARG A 130 -6.69 -5.37 8.30
C ARG A 130 -5.36 -6.02 7.93
N ILE A 131 -4.27 -5.57 8.56
CA ILE A 131 -2.91 -6.10 8.32
C ILE A 131 -2.84 -7.60 8.59
N MET A 132 -3.48 -8.09 9.66
CA MET A 132 -3.51 -9.53 9.98
C MET A 132 -4.18 -10.35 8.88
N VAL A 133 -5.35 -9.90 8.42
CA VAL A 133 -6.09 -10.56 7.34
C VAL A 133 -5.26 -10.59 6.07
N GLU A 134 -4.67 -9.46 5.68
CA GLU A 134 -3.84 -9.36 4.49
C GLU A 134 -2.59 -10.24 4.58
N LYS A 135 -1.89 -10.26 5.72
CA LYS A 135 -0.74 -11.16 5.92
C LYS A 135 -1.13 -12.63 5.78
N LYS A 136 -2.24 -13.04 6.39
CA LYS A 136 -2.74 -14.42 6.30
C LYS A 136 -3.09 -14.75 4.85
N ALA A 137 -3.72 -13.82 4.13
CA ALA A 137 -4.13 -13.98 2.74
C ALA A 137 -2.93 -14.12 1.80
N ARG A 138 -1.89 -13.29 1.96
CA ARG A 138 -0.63 -13.42 1.22
C ARG A 138 0.06 -14.76 1.47
N LYS A 139 0.11 -15.23 2.72
CA LYS A 139 0.65 -16.56 3.05
C LYS A 139 -0.13 -17.68 2.36
N SER A 140 -1.41 -17.48 2.10
CA SER A 140 -2.27 -18.39 1.34
C SER A 140 -2.24 -18.16 -0.18
N GLY A 141 -1.40 -17.26 -0.69
CA GLY A 141 -1.26 -16.96 -2.12
C GLY A 141 -2.41 -16.14 -2.72
N LEU A 142 -3.26 -15.53 -1.89
CA LEU A 142 -4.35 -14.69 -2.35
C LEU A 142 -3.83 -13.28 -2.72
N THR A 143 -4.44 -12.69 -3.74
CA THR A 143 -4.18 -11.31 -4.21
C THR A 143 -5.29 -10.33 -3.86
N ALA A 144 -6.46 -10.85 -3.46
CA ALA A 144 -7.62 -10.09 -3.01
C ALA A 144 -8.21 -10.72 -1.73
N ILE A 145 -8.88 -9.91 -0.92
CA ILE A 145 -9.54 -10.36 0.30
C ILE A 145 -11.02 -10.63 0.03
N LEU A 146 -11.37 -11.91 0.10
CA LEU A 146 -12.73 -12.41 -0.04
C LEU A 146 -13.43 -12.58 1.32
N PRO A 147 -14.77 -12.54 1.38
CA PRO A 147 -15.52 -12.60 2.63
C PRO A 147 -15.19 -13.86 3.45
N ASP A 148 -15.09 -15.02 2.77
CA ASP A 148 -14.80 -16.32 3.39
C ASP A 148 -13.44 -16.38 4.07
N PHE A 149 -12.49 -15.56 3.60
CA PHE A 149 -11.15 -15.48 4.19
C PHE A 149 -11.06 -14.44 5.31
N ALA A 150 -11.71 -13.28 5.11
CA ALA A 150 -11.72 -12.20 6.08
C ALA A 150 -12.49 -12.57 7.34
N PHE A 151 -13.69 -13.14 7.18
CA PHE A 151 -14.64 -13.35 8.27
C PHE A 151 -14.06 -14.15 9.46
N PRO A 152 -13.46 -15.34 9.28
CA PRO A 152 -12.95 -16.12 10.41
C PRO A 152 -11.88 -15.38 11.19
N THR A 153 -10.99 -14.69 10.49
CA THR A 153 -9.87 -13.96 11.09
C THR A 153 -10.35 -12.72 11.84
N LEU A 154 -11.35 -12.01 11.31
CA LEU A 154 -11.91 -10.82 11.95
C LEU A 154 -12.76 -11.19 13.18
N GLU A 155 -13.48 -12.30 13.16
CA GLU A 155 -14.20 -12.81 14.33
C GLU A 155 -13.24 -13.21 15.47
N GLU A 156 -12.11 -13.83 15.16
CA GLU A 156 -11.05 -14.11 16.15
C GLU A 156 -10.55 -12.81 16.80
N VAL A 157 -10.36 -11.74 16.02
CA VAL A 157 -9.94 -10.43 16.53
C VAL A 157 -11.02 -9.81 17.41
N LYS A 158 -12.29 -9.84 16.99
CA LYS A 158 -13.42 -9.33 17.79
C LYS A 158 -13.49 -10.02 19.15
N LYS A 159 -13.43 -11.35 19.18
CA LYS A 159 -13.49 -12.13 20.41
C LYS A 159 -12.37 -11.74 21.38
N LYS A 160 -11.13 -11.65 20.88
CA LYS A 160 -9.99 -11.20 21.69
C LYS A 160 -10.16 -9.75 22.18
N LEU A 161 -10.73 -8.88 21.36
CA LEU A 161 -11.02 -7.49 21.75
C LEU A 161 -12.04 -7.41 22.89
N GLU A 162 -13.09 -8.23 22.87
CA GLU A 162 -14.06 -8.29 23.95
C GLU A 162 -13.40 -8.71 25.27
N GLU A 163 -12.50 -9.69 25.23
CA GLU A 163 -11.73 -10.16 26.40
C GLU A 163 -10.82 -9.08 27.02
N VAL A 164 -10.31 -8.14 26.21
CA VAL A 164 -9.40 -7.07 26.67
C VAL A 164 -10.06 -5.70 26.81
N SER A 165 -11.32 -5.54 26.39
CA SER A 165 -12.05 -4.26 26.26
C SER A 165 -12.17 -3.47 27.57
N GLY A 166 -12.01 -4.11 28.73
CA GLY A 166 -12.06 -3.48 30.05
C GLY A 166 -10.71 -3.05 30.64
N SER A 167 -9.57 -3.32 29.97
CA SER A 167 -8.24 -3.03 30.51
C SER A 167 -7.33 -2.39 29.47
N PRO A 168 -6.96 -1.11 29.61
CA PRO A 168 -6.01 -0.44 28.73
C PRO A 168 -4.66 -1.16 28.64
N ALA A 169 -4.21 -1.80 29.72
CA ALA A 169 -2.97 -2.57 29.74
C ALA A 169 -3.06 -3.85 28.89
N LEU A 170 -4.19 -4.56 28.94
CA LEU A 170 -4.41 -5.75 28.12
C LEU A 170 -4.58 -5.39 26.64
N LEU A 171 -5.26 -4.28 26.34
CA LEU A 171 -5.37 -3.78 24.97
C LEU A 171 -3.98 -3.39 24.40
N ALA A 172 -3.14 -2.75 25.20
CA ALA A 172 -1.77 -2.43 24.81
C ALA A 172 -0.90 -3.70 24.63
N ALA A 173 -1.04 -4.68 25.51
CA ALA A 173 -0.34 -5.96 25.40
C ALA A 173 -0.80 -6.76 24.17
N PHE A 174 -2.11 -6.81 23.90
CA PHE A 174 -2.67 -7.44 22.71
C PHE A 174 -2.20 -6.73 21.44
N THR A 175 -2.24 -5.40 21.42
CA THR A 175 -1.70 -4.60 20.31
C THR A 175 -0.22 -4.93 20.09
N LYS A 176 0.57 -5.00 21.15
CA LYS A 176 1.99 -5.37 21.09
C LYS A 176 2.21 -6.80 20.59
N GLU A 177 1.45 -7.78 21.08
CA GLU A 177 1.49 -9.18 20.61
C GLU A 177 1.17 -9.26 19.12
N LEU A 178 0.15 -8.54 18.65
CA LEU A 178 -0.20 -8.44 17.23
C LEU A 178 0.91 -7.77 16.39
N TYR A 179 1.67 -6.86 17.00
CA TYR A 179 2.85 -6.23 16.38
C TYR A 179 4.10 -7.11 16.40
N GLU A 180 4.24 -8.01 17.38
CA GLU A 180 5.41 -8.89 17.54
C GLU A 180 5.23 -10.26 16.86
N SER A 181 4.00 -10.71 16.63
CA SER A 181 3.69 -11.89 15.80
C SER A 181 3.89 -11.64 14.30
N GLN A 182 4.64 -10.59 13.95
CA GLN A 182 4.80 -10.07 12.59
C GLN A 182 5.84 -10.78 11.77
#